data_AF-A0A7C1P3I3-F1
#
_entry.id   AF-A0A7C1P3I3-F1
#
_cell.length_a   1.000
_cell.length_b   1.000
_cell.length_c   1.000
_cell.angle_alpha   90.00
_cell.angle_beta   90.00
_cell.angle_gamma   90.00
#
_symmetry.space_group_name_H-M   'P 1'
#
loop_
_entity.id
_entity.type
_entity.pdbx_description
1 polymer ?
#
loop_
_entity_poly.entity_id
_entity_poly.type
_entity_poly.pdbx_seq_one_letter_code
_entity_poly.pdbx_strand_id
1 'polypeptide(L)'
;MTVRLRAHHLLCMLTYVGKGYSPAFVDNYEVIAARLSTGEEIELVAGPDDICGPLTADPEAHCHGPGVIERDREAADAVARLIGSTLPPGARITPSAALLARLRTTFAT
;
A
#
# COMPACT_ATOMS: atom_id res chain seq x y z
N MET A 1 -12.43 -5.41 10.66
CA MET A 1 -12.35 -5.11 9.21
C MET A 1 -10.89 -5.03 8.84
N THR A 2 -10.56 -5.19 7.55
CA THR A 2 -9.19 -5.27 7.06
C THR A 2 -9.07 -4.32 5.87
N VAL A 3 -7.99 -3.55 5.79
CA VAL A 3 -7.65 -2.71 4.64
C VAL A 3 -6.94 -3.58 3.62
N ARG A 4 -7.41 -3.57 2.37
CA ARG A 4 -6.75 -4.27 1.28
C ARG A 4 -5.73 -3.33 0.67
N LEU A 5 -4.46 -3.72 0.65
CA LEU A 5 -3.40 -2.97 0.00
C LEU A 5 -2.60 -3.86 -0.92
N ARG A 6 -2.18 -3.33 -2.06
CA ARG A 6 -1.08 -3.92 -2.82
C ARG A 6 0.26 -3.49 -2.23
N ALA A 7 1.28 -4.33 -2.42
CA ALA A 7 2.55 -4.18 -1.72
C ALA A 7 3.26 -2.85 -1.99
N HIS A 8 3.16 -2.28 -3.21
CA HIS A 8 3.79 -0.98 -3.45
C HIS A 8 3.04 0.17 -2.76
N HIS A 9 1.72 0.08 -2.59
CA HIS A 9 0.96 1.09 -1.85
C HIS A 9 1.24 1.06 -0.35
N LEU A 10 1.54 -0.11 0.22
CA LEU A 10 2.09 -0.20 1.57
C LEU A 10 3.36 0.67 1.70
N LEU A 11 4.27 0.63 0.72
CA LEU A 11 5.47 1.45 0.73
C LEU A 11 5.19 2.93 0.42
N CYS A 12 4.33 3.24 -0.56
CA CYS A 12 3.93 4.63 -0.87
C CYS A 12 3.36 5.35 0.37
N MET A 13 2.60 4.64 1.20
CA MET A 13 1.99 5.20 2.41
C MET A 13 3.01 5.66 3.46
N LEU A 14 4.21 5.10 3.44
CA LEU A 14 5.26 5.49 4.37
C LEU A 14 5.72 6.93 4.15
N THR A 15 5.57 7.44 2.92
CA THR A 15 6.07 8.74 2.45
C THR A 15 4.97 9.63 1.86
N TYR A 16 3.71 9.26 2.01
CA TYR A 16 2.58 10.01 1.47
C TYR A 16 2.44 11.40 2.12
N VAL A 17 2.24 12.43 1.28
CA VAL A 17 2.11 13.84 1.69
C VAL A 17 0.93 14.56 1.01
N GLY A 18 0.03 13.84 0.34
CA GLY A 18 -1.18 14.42 -0.28
C GLY A 18 -0.94 15.32 -1.50
N LYS A 19 0.19 15.21 -2.20
CA LYS A 19 0.53 16.05 -3.37
C LYS A 19 0.69 15.22 -4.65
N GLY A 20 0.32 15.80 -5.80
CA GLY A 20 0.48 15.19 -7.12
C GLY A 20 -0.63 14.21 -7.51
N TYR A 21 -1.70 14.12 -6.72
CA TYR A 21 -2.86 13.26 -6.97
C TYR A 21 -4.12 14.09 -7.18
N SER A 22 -5.16 13.47 -7.75
CA SER A 22 -6.48 14.10 -7.85
C SER A 22 -7.10 14.27 -6.45
N PRO A 23 -7.97 15.28 -6.24
CA PRO A 23 -8.62 15.49 -4.94
C PRO A 23 -9.33 14.24 -4.39
N ALA A 24 -10.10 13.55 -5.23
CA ALA A 24 -10.79 12.32 -4.83
C ALA A 24 -9.83 11.20 -4.39
N PHE A 25 -8.66 11.11 -5.02
CA PHE A 25 -7.64 10.14 -4.63
C PHE A 25 -7.02 10.50 -3.29
N VAL A 26 -6.70 11.79 -3.06
CA VAL A 26 -6.21 12.31 -1.77
C VAL A 26 -7.23 12.01 -0.66
N ASP A 27 -8.50 12.36 -0.86
CA ASP A 27 -9.55 12.15 0.14
C ASP A 27 -9.70 10.68 0.53
N ASN A 28 -9.68 9.77 -0.44
CA ASN A 28 -9.70 8.33 -0.18
C ASN A 28 -8.44 7.87 0.56
N TYR A 29 -7.27 8.36 0.16
CA TYR A 29 -6.00 8.02 0.80
C TYR A 29 -5.97 8.44 2.27
N GLU A 30 -6.44 9.64 2.61
CA GLU A 30 -6.52 10.12 4.00
C GLU A 30 -7.38 9.20 4.88
N VAL A 31 -8.52 8.73 4.36
CA VAL A 31 -9.39 7.78 5.08
C VAL A 31 -8.67 6.46 5.35
N ILE A 32 -7.96 5.92 4.35
CA ILE A 32 -7.20 4.68 4.51
C ILE A 32 -6.03 4.88 5.48
N ALA A 33 -5.28 5.99 5.37
CA ALA A 33 -4.18 6.31 6.27
C ALA A 33 -4.65 6.46 7.72
N ALA A 34 -5.82 7.07 7.95
CA ALA A 34 -6.43 7.18 9.27
C ALA A 34 -6.77 5.80 9.85
N ARG A 35 -7.40 4.91 9.06
CA ARG A 35 -7.72 3.52 9.47
C ARG A 35 -6.47 2.75 9.90
N LEU A 36 -5.41 2.81 9.11
CA LEU A 36 -4.15 2.13 9.43
C LEU A 36 -3.44 2.74 10.64
N SER A 37 -3.57 4.05 10.84
CA SER A 37 -3.05 4.73 12.04
C SER A 37 -3.77 4.28 13.32
N THR A 38 -5.00 3.76 13.23
CA THR A 38 -5.70 3.11 14.35
C THR A 38 -5.32 1.64 14.55
N GLY A 39 -4.42 1.09 13.72
CA GLY A 39 -3.95 -0.29 13.80
C GLY A 39 -4.81 -1.29 13.02
N GLU A 40 -5.68 -0.84 12.12
CA GLU A 40 -6.46 -1.77 11.28
C GLU A 40 -5.54 -2.67 10.45
N GLU A 41 -5.82 -3.97 10.43
CA GLU A 41 -4.99 -4.96 9.74
C GLU A 41 -4.96 -4.71 8.23
N ILE A 42 -3.82 -4.98 7.62
CA ILE A 42 -3.63 -4.93 6.17
C ILE A 42 -3.68 -6.35 5.62
N GLU A 43 -4.45 -6.58 4.57
CA GLU A 43 -4.35 -7.77 3.72
C GLU A 43 -3.69 -7.38 2.40
N LEU A 44 -2.62 -8.08 2.05
CA LEU A 44 -1.96 -7.87 0.77
C LEU A 44 -2.78 -8.47 -0.37
N VAL A 45 -3.01 -7.70 -1.42
CA VAL A 45 -3.78 -8.13 -2.59
C VAL A 45 -2.99 -7.96 -3.89
N ALA A 46 -3.36 -8.77 -4.88
CA ALA A 46 -2.94 -8.56 -6.26
C ALA A 46 -3.94 -7.64 -6.97
N GLY A 47 -3.43 -6.75 -7.82
CA GLY A 47 -4.26 -5.79 -8.58
C GLY A 47 -4.66 -4.56 -7.77
N PRO A 48 -5.62 -3.76 -8.28
CA PRO A 48 -6.13 -2.57 -7.59
C PRO A 48 -6.60 -2.88 -6.16
N ASP A 49 -6.36 -1.94 -5.25
CA ASP A 49 -6.64 -2.08 -3.83
C ASP A 49 -7.58 -0.97 -3.32
N ASP A 50 -7.74 -0.85 -2.00
CA ASP A 50 -8.65 0.13 -1.41
C ASP A 50 -8.24 1.58 -1.73
N ILE A 51 -6.95 1.85 -1.95
CA ILE A 51 -6.46 3.18 -2.35
C ILE A 51 -6.84 3.49 -3.80
N CYS A 52 -6.88 2.49 -4.67
CA CYS A 52 -7.28 2.63 -6.07
C CYS A 52 -8.75 2.98 -6.29
N GLY A 53 -9.62 2.91 -5.27
CA GLY A 53 -11.08 3.06 -5.38
C GLY A 53 -11.56 4.19 -6.31
N PRO A 54 -11.05 5.43 -6.17
CA PRO A 54 -11.43 6.56 -7.02
C PRO A 54 -11.04 6.45 -8.50
N LEU A 55 -10.17 5.51 -8.88
CA LEU A 55 -9.70 5.28 -10.25
C LEU A 55 -10.44 4.12 -10.95
N THR A 56 -11.32 3.41 -10.25
CA THR A 56 -11.93 2.16 -10.75
C THR A 56 -12.85 2.31 -11.95
N ALA A 57 -13.33 3.53 -12.24
CA ALA A 57 -14.14 3.84 -13.42
C ALA A 57 -13.32 4.26 -14.65
N ASP A 58 -12.01 4.46 -14.49
CA ASP A 58 -11.13 4.93 -15.55
C ASP A 58 -10.48 3.74 -16.29
N PRO A 59 -10.81 3.51 -17.58
CA PRO A 59 -10.19 2.43 -18.35
C PRO A 59 -8.69 2.67 -18.61
N GLU A 60 -8.19 3.89 -18.46
CA GLU A 60 -6.77 4.24 -18.53
C GLU A 60 -6.09 4.24 -17.16
N ALA A 61 -6.77 3.73 -16.11
CA ALA A 61 -6.21 3.63 -14.78
C ALA A 61 -4.88 2.85 -14.80
N HIS A 62 -3.81 3.56 -14.45
CA HIS A 62 -2.44 3.03 -14.42
C HIS A 62 -2.29 1.76 -13.54
N CYS A 63 -3.22 1.52 -12.62
CA CYS A 63 -3.22 0.42 -11.65
C CYS A 63 -3.14 -0.98 -12.27
N HIS A 64 -3.46 -1.12 -13.56
CA HIS A 64 -3.41 -2.36 -14.33
C HIS A 64 -2.13 -2.51 -15.17
N GLY A 65 -1.28 -1.48 -15.24
CA GLY A 65 -0.11 -1.48 -16.10
C GLY A 65 0.96 -2.51 -15.67
N PRO A 66 1.67 -3.14 -16.62
CA PRO A 66 2.70 -4.14 -16.30
C PRO A 66 3.83 -3.59 -15.43
N GLY A 67 4.21 -2.33 -15.60
CA GLY A 67 5.20 -1.68 -14.73
C GLY A 67 4.74 -1.54 -13.28
N VAL A 68 3.44 -1.38 -13.05
CA VAL A 68 2.86 -1.33 -11.70
C VAL A 68 2.85 -2.72 -11.05
N ILE A 69 2.57 -3.75 -11.84
CA ILE A 69 2.64 -5.15 -11.38
C ILE A 69 4.07 -5.52 -11.00
N GLU A 70 5.07 -5.10 -11.77
CA GLU A 70 6.47 -5.34 -11.42
C GLU A 70 6.86 -4.59 -10.13
N ARG A 71 6.41 -3.35 -9.97
CA ARG A 71 6.61 -2.58 -8.75
C ARG A 71 5.95 -3.23 -7.53
N ASP A 72 4.78 -3.84 -7.70
CA ASP A 72 4.13 -4.65 -6.65
C ASP A 72 5.04 -5.81 -6.21
N ARG A 73 5.60 -6.53 -7.18
CA ARG A 73 6.49 -7.67 -6.94
C ARG A 73 7.75 -7.23 -6.19
N GLU A 74 8.42 -6.18 -6.66
CA GLU A 74 9.62 -5.63 -6.02
C GLU A 74 9.37 -5.15 -4.60
N ALA A 75 8.24 -4.47 -4.37
CA ALA A 75 7.84 -4.01 -3.05
C ALA A 75 7.56 -5.18 -2.10
N ALA A 76 6.81 -6.20 -2.55
CA ALA A 76 6.52 -7.39 -1.76
C ALA A 76 7.81 -8.12 -1.35
N ASP A 77 8.73 -8.29 -2.30
CA ASP A 77 10.04 -8.91 -2.05
C ASP A 77 10.88 -8.10 -1.05
N ALA A 78 10.89 -6.77 -1.17
CA ALA A 78 11.65 -5.90 -0.29
C ALA A 78 11.12 -5.95 1.14
N VAL A 79 9.79 -5.88 1.32
CA VAL A 79 9.16 -6.01 2.64
C VAL A 79 9.38 -7.41 3.20
N ALA A 80 9.23 -8.47 2.39
CA ALA A 80 9.44 -9.85 2.81
C ALA A 80 10.86 -10.09 3.35
N ARG A 81 11.88 -9.57 2.66
CA ARG A 81 13.27 -9.61 3.13
C ARG A 81 13.46 -8.88 4.45
N LEU A 82 12.81 -7.73 4.64
CA LEU A 82 12.91 -6.97 5.88
C LEU A 82 12.26 -7.72 7.06
N ILE A 83 11.09 -8.34 6.87
CA ILE A 83 10.35 -9.00 7.95
C ILE A 83 10.77 -10.46 8.17
N GLY A 84 11.47 -11.07 7.22
CA GLY A 84 11.92 -12.47 7.29
C GLY A 84 10.83 -13.49 6.99
N SER A 85 9.78 -13.10 6.26
CA SER A 85 8.63 -13.95 5.92
C SER A 85 8.10 -13.61 4.53
N THR A 86 7.56 -14.59 3.82
CA THR A 86 6.93 -14.37 2.51
C THR A 86 5.65 -13.55 2.65
N LEU A 87 5.36 -12.74 1.63
CA LEU A 87 4.17 -11.87 1.57
C LEU A 87 3.35 -12.13 0.29
N PRO A 88 2.76 -13.33 0.12
CA PRO A 88 1.86 -13.59 -1.00
C PRO A 88 0.54 -12.79 -0.86
N PRO A 89 -0.26 -12.67 -1.92
CA PRO A 89 -1.64 -12.23 -1.80
C PRO A 89 -2.41 -13.05 -0.74
N GLY A 90 -3.20 -12.36 0.09
CA GLY A 90 -3.86 -12.91 1.28
C GLY A 90 -3.01 -12.86 2.55
N ALA A 91 -1.71 -12.55 2.46
CA ALA A 91 -0.88 -12.33 3.64
C ALA A 91 -1.38 -11.12 4.42
N ARG A 92 -1.31 -11.22 5.76
CA ARG A 92 -1.80 -10.19 6.67
C ARG A 92 -0.67 -9.54 7.44
N ILE A 93 -0.75 -8.22 7.58
CA ILE A 93 0.21 -7.39 8.28
C ILE A 93 -0.54 -6.53 9.28
N THR A 94 -0.20 -6.67 10.56
CA THR A 94 -0.63 -5.70 11.58
C THR A 94 0.30 -4.49 11.53
N PRO A 95 -0.18 -3.28 11.22
CA PRO A 95 0.66 -2.07 11.09
C PRO A 95 1.02 -1.50 12.47
N SER A 96 1.74 -2.28 13.28
CA SER A 96 2.24 -1.81 14.57
C SER A 96 3.19 -0.63 14.39
N ALA A 97 3.23 0.29 15.35
CA ALA A 97 4.14 1.43 15.34
C ALA A 97 5.61 0.99 15.13
N ALA A 98 6.02 -0.13 15.73
CA ALA A 98 7.36 -0.69 15.56
C ALA A 98 7.64 -1.16 14.12
N LEU A 99 6.67 -1.84 13.49
CA LEU A 99 6.80 -2.26 12.10
C LEU A 99 6.84 -1.05 11.16
N LEU A 100 5.92 -0.10 11.33
CA LEU A 100 5.87 1.11 10.50
C LEU A 100 7.13 1.96 10.63
N ALA A 101 7.68 2.10 11.85
CA ALA A 101 8.94 2.79 12.06
C ALA A 101 10.09 2.09 11.32
N ARG A 102 10.18 0.76 11.43
CA ARG A 102 11.21 -0.03 10.75
C ARG A 102 11.10 0.08 9.22
N LEU A 103 9.88 -0.02 8.69
CA LEU A 103 9.61 0.19 7.27
C LEU A 103 10.04 1.59 6.81
N ARG A 104 9.65 2.65 7.54
CA ARG A 104 10.03 4.03 7.22
C ARG A 104 11.55 4.21 7.24
N THR A 105 12.25 3.69 8.25
CA THR A 105 13.71 3.79 8.33
C THR A 105 14.40 3.05 7.19
N THR A 106 13.91 1.87 6.81
CA THR A 106 14.52 1.07 5.74
C THR A 106 14.27 1.65 4.34
N PHE A 107 13.10 2.26 4.10
CA PHE A 107 12.66 2.71 2.78
C PHE A 107 12.60 4.23 2.62
N ALA A 108 13.15 5.00 3.57
CA ALA A 108 13.39 6.43 3.40
C ALA A 108 14.59 6.64 2.47
N THR A 109 14.34 6.60 1.16
CA THR A 109 15.29 6.98 0.11
C THR A 109 14.83 8.23 -0.59
#